data_AF-A0A7J4QXA0-F1
#
_entry.id   AF-A0A7J4QXA0-F1
#
_cell.length_a   1.000
_cell.length_b   1.000
_cell.length_c   1.000
_cell.angle_alpha   90.00
_cell.angle_beta   90.00
_cell.angle_gamma   90.00
#
_symmetry.space_group_name_H-M   'P 1'
#
loop_
_entity.id
_entity.type
_entity.pdbx_description
1 polymer ?
#
loop_
_entity_poly.entity_id
_entity_poly.type
_entity_poly.pdbx_seq_one_letter_code
_entity_poly.pdbx_strand_id
1 'polypeptide(L)'
;MKESETNSYNRIIDALGIDSISMAERFLPTEDPVMESVLQWTVERDAKDVRRLLEWLPEARSSRERKALMERVRSLLEELEDAMNKLDELH
;
A
#
# COMPACT_ATOMS: atom_id res chain seq x y z
N MET A 1 -41.08 15.25 0.49
CA MET A 1 -40.46 15.10 -0.84
C MET A 1 -38.97 14.81 -0.68
N LYS A 2 -38.62 13.68 -0.04
CA LYS A 2 -37.24 13.15 0.10
C LYS A 2 -37.17 11.61 0.25
N GLU A 3 -38.31 10.92 0.42
CA GLU A 3 -38.36 9.46 0.60
C GLU A 3 -38.36 8.65 -0.72
N SER A 4 -38.55 9.30 -1.87
CA SER A 4 -38.64 8.60 -3.17
C SER A 4 -37.28 8.22 -3.75
N GLU A 5 -36.21 8.98 -3.46
CA GLU A 5 -34.88 8.73 -4.02
C GLU A 5 -34.17 7.58 -3.30
N THR A 6 -34.25 7.52 -1.96
CA THR A 6 -33.58 6.49 -1.14
C THR A 6 -34.07 5.08 -1.46
N ASN A 7 -35.36 4.94 -1.77
CA ASN A 7 -35.98 3.67 -2.15
C ASN A 7 -35.51 3.20 -3.54
N SER A 8 -35.11 4.10 -4.43
CA SER A 8 -34.60 3.74 -5.76
C SER A 8 -33.16 3.24 -5.70
N TYR A 9 -32.31 3.82 -4.84
CA TYR A 9 -30.93 3.37 -4.66
C TYR A 9 -30.83 1.96 -4.06
N ASN A 10 -31.63 1.67 -3.03
CA ASN A 10 -31.59 0.36 -2.38
C ASN A 10 -32.04 -0.77 -3.32
N ARG A 11 -33.02 -0.51 -4.19
CA ARG A 11 -33.46 -1.49 -5.19
C ARG A 11 -32.40 -1.81 -6.25
N ILE A 12 -31.53 -0.86 -6.58
CA ILE A 12 -30.43 -1.09 -7.54
C ILE A 12 -29.35 -1.95 -6.89
N ILE A 13 -29.06 -1.74 -5.60
CA ILE A 13 -28.10 -2.55 -4.83
C ILE A 13 -28.57 -4.01 -4.71
N ASP A 14 -29.84 -4.22 -4.38
CA ASP A 14 -30.44 -5.57 -4.29
C ASP A 14 -30.48 -6.29 -5.65
N ALA A 15 -30.80 -5.58 -6.73
CA ALA A 15 -30.87 -6.14 -8.08
C ALA A 15 -29.51 -6.53 -8.68
N LEU A 16 -28.42 -5.91 -8.21
CA LEU A 16 -27.05 -6.20 -8.64
C LEU A 16 -26.36 -7.27 -7.77
N GLY A 17 -27.05 -7.83 -6.76
CA GLY A 17 -26.48 -8.83 -5.86
C GLY A 17 -25.29 -8.30 -5.05
N ILE A 18 -25.22 -6.97 -4.85
CA ILE A 18 -24.19 -6.35 -4.02
C ILE A 18 -24.70 -6.47 -2.59
N ASP A 19 -24.22 -7.48 -1.87
CA ASP A 19 -24.47 -7.58 -0.43
C ASP A 19 -24.06 -6.25 0.20
N SER A 20 -25.04 -5.54 0.76
CA SER A 20 -24.83 -4.27 1.49
C SER A 20 -23.83 -4.41 2.65
N ILE A 21 -23.53 -5.65 3.05
CA ILE A 21 -22.51 -5.99 4.05
C ILE A 21 -21.10 -5.90 3.45
N SER A 22 -20.90 -6.25 2.17
CA SER A 22 -19.58 -6.22 1.50
C SER A 22 -19.00 -4.81 1.29
N MET A 23 -19.87 -3.80 1.23
CA MET A 23 -19.50 -2.37 1.17
C MET A 23 -19.35 -1.73 2.55
N ALA A 24 -19.86 -2.34 3.63
CA ALA A 24 -19.70 -1.82 4.98
C ALA A 24 -18.47 -2.43 5.68
N GLU A 25 -18.15 -3.69 5.39
CA GLU A 25 -16.97 -4.39 5.92
C GLU A 25 -15.67 -3.84 5.34
N ARG A 26 -15.66 -3.38 4.08
CA ARG A 26 -14.47 -2.75 3.44
C ARG A 26 -14.19 -1.32 3.92
N PHE A 27 -14.99 -0.79 4.85
CA PHE A 27 -14.88 0.56 5.41
C PHE A 27 -14.84 0.56 6.94
N LEU A 28 -14.51 -0.56 7.58
CA LEU A 28 -13.92 -0.43 8.90
C LEU A 28 -12.53 0.18 8.68
N PRO A 29 -12.25 1.38 9.23
CA PRO A 29 -10.88 1.86 9.28
C PRO A 29 -10.05 0.74 9.92
N THR A 30 -8.86 0.47 9.40
CA THR A 30 -7.91 -0.39 10.12
C THR A 30 -7.83 0.03 11.59
N GLU A 31 -7.50 -0.91 12.47
CA GLU A 31 -7.37 -0.68 13.91
C GLU A 31 -6.38 0.47 14.23
N ASP A 32 -5.42 0.76 13.32
CA ASP A 32 -4.52 1.90 13.42
C ASP A 32 -4.31 2.61 12.06
N PRO A 33 -5.17 3.60 11.69
CA PRO A 33 -5.12 4.27 10.38
C PRO A 33 -3.90 5.16 10.21
N VAL A 34 -3.27 5.58 11.31
CA VAL A 34 -2.01 6.33 11.26
C VAL A 34 -0.88 5.40 10.90
N MET A 35 -0.81 4.22 11.53
CA MET A 35 0.19 3.20 11.20
C MET A 35 0.07 2.75 9.75
N GLU A 36 -1.13 2.46 9.26
CA GLU A 36 -1.35 2.10 7.86
C GLU A 36 -0.84 3.20 6.91
N SER A 37 -1.14 4.47 7.18
CA SER A 37 -0.66 5.59 6.37
C SER A 37 0.87 5.68 6.35
N VAL A 38 1.53 5.42 7.50
CA VAL A 38 2.99 5.42 7.61
C VAL A 38 3.60 4.24 6.84
N LEU A 39 3.00 3.06 6.93
CA LEU A 39 3.49 1.88 6.22
C LEU A 39 3.31 2.02 4.71
N GLN A 40 2.18 2.54 4.23
CA GLN A 40 1.96 2.86 2.82
C GLN A 40 3.00 3.86 2.29
N TRP A 41 3.24 4.94 3.03
CA TRP A 41 4.29 5.90 2.70
C TRP A 41 5.69 5.26 2.66
N THR A 42 5.97 4.34 3.58
CA THR A 42 7.25 3.63 3.66
C THR A 42 7.47 2.76 2.42
N VAL A 43 6.46 1.98 2.02
CA VAL A 43 6.51 1.17 0.79
C VAL A 43 6.76 2.04 -0.44
N GLU A 44 6.03 3.15 -0.59
CA GLU A 44 6.20 4.07 -1.72
C GLU A 44 7.59 4.70 -1.77
N ARG A 45 8.09 5.18 -0.62
CA ARG A 45 9.42 5.77 -0.47
C ARG A 45 10.51 4.75 -0.84
N ASP A 46 10.45 3.56 -0.25
CA ASP A 46 11.52 2.57 -0.37
C ASP A 46 11.58 1.99 -1.79
N ALA A 47 10.43 1.73 -2.42
CA ALA A 47 10.39 1.34 -3.82
C ALA A 47 11.03 2.40 -4.75
N LYS A 48 10.78 3.69 -4.47
CA LYS A 48 11.36 4.79 -5.23
C LYS A 48 12.88 4.90 -5.02
N ASP A 49 13.34 4.72 -3.78
CA ASP A 49 14.75 4.80 -3.43
C ASP A 49 15.54 3.59 -3.97
N VAL A 50 14.99 2.37 -3.90
CA VAL A 50 15.56 1.17 -4.54
C VAL A 50 15.75 1.41 -6.04
N ARG A 51 14.74 1.92 -6.74
CA ARG A 51 14.85 2.22 -8.18
C ARG A 51 16.01 3.17 -8.46
N ARG A 52 16.12 4.26 -7.69
CA ARG A 52 17.20 5.25 -7.85
C ARG A 52 18.58 4.66 -7.59
N LEU A 53 18.72 3.80 -6.57
CA LEU A 53 20.00 3.14 -6.29
C LEU A 53 20.42 2.20 -7.42
N LEU A 54 19.45 1.51 -8.04
CA LEU A 54 19.70 0.65 -9.20
C LEU A 54 20.05 1.45 -10.45
N GLU A 55 19.49 2.65 -10.63
CA GLU A 55 19.89 3.61 -11.68
C GLU A 55 21.36 4.05 -11.51
N TRP A 56 21.84 4.25 -10.28
CA TRP A 56 23.24 4.62 -9.98
C TRP A 56 24.24 3.47 -10.05
N LEU A 57 23.79 2.21 -9.96
CA LEU A 57 24.65 1.03 -9.99
C LEU A 57 25.59 0.95 -11.22
N PRO A 58 25.13 1.19 -12.47
CA PRO A 58 26.03 1.23 -13.64
C PRO A 58 27.00 2.42 -13.63
N GLU A 59 26.67 3.52 -12.95
CA GLU A 59 27.51 4.73 -12.87
C GLU A 59 28.64 4.61 -11.83
N ALA A 60 28.56 3.62 -10.94
CA ALA A 60 29.53 3.40 -9.89
C ALA A 60 30.96 3.20 -10.45
N ARG A 61 31.92 3.94 -9.90
CA ARG A 61 33.31 4.03 -10.36
C ARG A 61 34.20 2.92 -9.80
N SER A 62 33.69 2.13 -8.86
CA SER A 62 34.45 1.04 -8.25
C SER A 62 33.57 -0.13 -7.81
N SER A 63 34.17 -1.31 -7.67
CA SER A 63 33.48 -2.47 -7.09
C SER A 63 33.07 -2.25 -5.63
N ARG A 64 33.79 -1.41 -4.88
CA ARG A 64 33.42 -1.03 -3.51
C ARG A 64 32.12 -0.22 -3.50
N GLU A 65 32.01 0.76 -4.39
CA GLU A 65 30.82 1.59 -4.54
C GLU A 65 29.61 0.76 -4.99
N ARG A 66 29.79 -0.17 -5.95
CA ARG A 66 28.74 -1.12 -6.34
C ARG A 66 28.27 -1.98 -5.16
N LYS A 67 29.19 -2.48 -4.34
CA LYS A 67 28.84 -3.26 -3.15
C LYS A 67 28.04 -2.43 -2.14
N ALA A 68 28.45 -1.19 -1.89
CA ALA A 68 27.72 -0.29 -0.98
C ALA A 68 26.31 0.03 -1.49
N LEU A 69 26.14 0.28 -2.80
CA LEU A 69 24.81 0.45 -3.40
C LEU A 69 23.96 -0.81 -3.22
N MET A 70 24.51 -1.99 -3.49
CA MET A 70 23.80 -3.25 -3.33
C MET A 70 23.46 -3.58 -1.86
N GLU A 71 24.33 -3.20 -0.92
CA GLU A 71 24.04 -3.31 0.52
C GLU A 71 22.84 -2.44 0.90
N ARG A 72 22.78 -1.19 0.41
CA ARG A 72 21.64 -0.32 0.68
C ARG A 72 20.36 -0.80 0.01
N VAL A 73 20.44 -1.30 -1.22
CA VAL A 73 19.28 -1.91 -1.90
C VAL A 73 18.73 -3.08 -1.10
N ARG A 74 19.57 -3.99 -0.60
CA ARG A 74 19.11 -5.12 0.23
C ARG A 74 18.39 -4.66 1.48
N SER A 75 18.97 -3.71 2.21
CA SER A 75 18.34 -3.15 3.42
C SER A 75 16.99 -2.49 3.13
N LEU A 76 16.83 -1.78 2.02
CA LEU A 76 15.54 -1.20 1.64
C LEU A 76 14.51 -2.25 1.21
N LEU A 77 14.95 -3.35 0.59
CA LEU A 77 14.06 -4.45 0.23
C LEU A 77 13.57 -5.20 1.47
N GLU A 78 14.42 -5.37 2.48
CA GLU A 78 14.04 -5.90 3.80
C GLU A 78 13.01 -4.97 4.48
N GLU A 79 13.27 -3.65 4.52
CA GLU A 79 12.31 -2.66 5.05
C GLU A 79 10.95 -2.71 4.31
N LEU A 80 10.99 -2.87 2.98
CA LEU A 80 9.79 -2.95 2.14
C LEU A 80 8.99 -4.24 2.39
N GLU A 81 9.66 -5.38 2.51
CA GLU A 81 9.03 -6.66 2.86
C GLU A 81 8.37 -6.58 4.24
N ASP A 82 9.09 -6.06 5.24
CA ASP A 82 8.55 -5.86 6.59
C ASP A 82 7.35 -4.92 6.61
N ALA A 83 7.37 -3.84 5.83
CA ALA A 83 6.27 -2.88 5.76
C ALA A 83 5.01 -3.48 5.12
N MET A 84 5.18 -4.29 4.06
CA MET A 84 4.06 -5.00 3.42
C MET A 84 3.48 -6.07 4.35
N ASN A 85 4.32 -6.86 5.03
CA ASN A 85 3.84 -7.85 5.99
C ASN A 85 3.02 -7.21 7.12
N LYS A 86 3.45 -6.05 7.63
CA LYS A 86 2.69 -5.31 8.65
C LYS A 86 1.39 -4.71 8.13
N LEU A 87 1.34 -4.32 6.85
CA LEU A 87 0.08 -3.89 6.23
C LEU A 87 -0.91 -5.06 6.15
N ASP A 88 -0.43 -6.25 5.79
CA ASP A 88 -1.26 -7.46 5.76
C ASP A 88 -1.75 -7.86 7.16
N GLU A 89 -0.97 -7.58 8.22
CA GLU A 89 -1.39 -7.80 9.62
C GLU A 89 -2.46 -6.80 10.11
N LEU A 90 -2.64 -5.67 9.43
CA LEU A 90 -3.59 -4.61 9.79
C LEU A 90 -4.98 -4.77 9.15
N HIS A 91 -5.17 -5.74 8.25
CA HIS A 91 -6.39 -6.02 7.49
C HIS A 91 -6.93 -7.44 7.78
#